data_AF-A0A6A6DBI8-F1
#
_entry.id   AF-A0A6A6DBI8-F1
#
_cell.length_a   1.000
_cell.length_b   1.000
_cell.length_c   1.000
_cell.angle_alpha   90.00
_cell.angle_beta   90.00
_cell.angle_gamma   90.00
#
_symmetry.space_group_name_H-M   'P 1'
#
loop_
_entity.id
_entity.type
_entity.pdbx_description
1 polymer ?
#
loop_
_entity_poly.entity_id
_entity_poly.type
_entity_poly.pdbx_seq_one_letter_code
_entity_poly.pdbx_strand_id
1 'polypeptide(L)'
;MWGLPPKTQTSPLPLLIAISFAQHLKHLMAENEEQKAVRILAIVTRKSTYWHSAWTSTEDIVSTAVTNLRGSHFLQSSKDDLPIQLLAMHKWPHTIHIVFDIFNDSYDVTLAHLPEHNNLPIVSVHFGQRIKVARTSASLSNRVNTEIALAHNLNGQHGVPPFREDHTRDTPPLYLNPRDPSLIAISSGDPSHRF
;
A
#
# COMPACT_ATOMS: atom_id res chain seq x y z
N MET A 1 14.05 -3.68 -81.54
CA MET A 1 14.66 -3.16 -80.30
C MET A 1 13.55 -2.94 -79.29
N TRP A 2 13.42 -3.80 -78.29
CA TRP A 2 12.44 -3.67 -77.21
C TRP A 2 13.19 -3.20 -75.95
N GLY A 3 12.88 -2.01 -75.46
CA GLY A 3 13.48 -1.44 -74.25
C GLY A 3 12.76 -1.93 -73.00
N LEU A 4 13.52 -2.39 -72.00
CA LEU A 4 12.99 -2.77 -70.69
C LEU A 4 12.65 -1.52 -69.87
N PRO A 5 11.58 -1.56 -69.04
CA PRO A 5 11.20 -0.43 -68.20
C PRO A 5 12.14 -0.29 -66.97
N PRO A 6 12.25 0.92 -66.40
CA PRO A 6 13.16 1.17 -65.28
C PRO A 6 12.63 0.54 -63.99
N LYS A 7 13.54 -0.05 -63.21
CA LYS A 7 13.24 -0.58 -61.88
C LYS A 7 13.07 0.58 -60.89
N THR A 8 11.86 0.76 -60.36
CA THR A 8 11.58 1.64 -59.23
C THR A 8 12.17 1.05 -57.94
N GLN A 9 13.15 1.77 -57.37
CA GLN A 9 13.76 1.46 -56.08
C GLN A 9 12.86 2.00 -54.96
N THR A 10 12.07 1.13 -54.34
CA THR A 10 11.28 1.47 -53.15
C THR A 10 12.21 1.52 -51.94
N SER A 11 12.36 2.70 -51.33
CA SER A 11 13.15 2.90 -50.11
C SER A 11 12.45 2.31 -48.89
N PRO A 12 13.18 1.65 -47.96
CA PRO A 12 12.61 1.04 -46.77
C PRO A 12 12.56 2.07 -45.63
N LEU A 13 11.83 3.17 -45.83
CA LEU A 13 11.73 4.24 -44.83
C LEU A 13 10.41 4.35 -44.03
N PRO A 14 9.38 3.47 -44.13
CA PRO A 14 8.21 3.60 -43.27
C PRO A 14 8.30 2.79 -41.95
N LEU A 15 9.18 1.79 -41.82
CA LEU A 15 9.12 0.87 -40.68
C LEU A 15 9.69 1.45 -39.37
N LEU A 16 10.83 2.16 -39.43
CA LEU A 16 11.46 2.73 -38.22
C LEU A 16 10.63 3.85 -37.60
N ILE A 17 9.98 4.69 -38.43
CA ILE A 17 9.10 5.78 -37.97
C ILE A 17 7.85 5.18 -37.30
N ALA A 18 7.27 4.13 -37.88
CA ALA A 18 6.10 3.45 -37.31
C ALA A 18 6.41 2.78 -35.96
N ILE A 19 7.59 2.18 -35.79
CA ILE A 19 8.02 1.57 -34.52
C ILE A 19 8.21 2.64 -33.44
N SER A 20 8.87 3.75 -33.77
CA SER A 20 9.10 4.86 -32.84
C SER A 20 7.77 5.52 -32.41
N PHE A 21 6.83 5.70 -33.35
CA PHE A 21 5.51 6.25 -33.06
C PHE A 21 4.65 5.29 -32.23
N ALA A 22 4.71 3.99 -32.49
CA ALA A 22 4.01 2.98 -31.69
C ALA A 22 4.58 2.85 -30.27
N GLN A 23 5.90 3.03 -30.07
CA GLN A 23 6.52 3.09 -28.75
C GLN A 23 6.15 4.39 -28.01
N HIS A 24 6.11 5.52 -28.71
CA HIS A 24 5.68 6.79 -28.15
C HIS A 24 4.18 6.78 -27.77
N LEU A 25 3.32 6.19 -28.60
CA LEU A 25 1.91 5.96 -28.28
C LEU A 25 1.75 4.98 -27.12
N LYS A 26 2.53 3.89 -27.04
CA LYS A 26 2.50 3.01 -25.86
C LYS A 26 2.93 3.73 -24.58
N HIS A 27 3.87 4.67 -24.67
CA HIS A 27 4.28 5.50 -23.54
C HIS A 27 3.17 6.48 -23.14
N LEU A 28 2.60 7.22 -24.10
CA LEU A 28 1.47 8.13 -23.90
C LEU A 28 0.18 7.44 -23.43
N MET A 29 -0.05 6.19 -23.85
CA MET A 29 -1.20 5.40 -23.39
C MET A 29 -0.95 4.73 -22.03
N ALA A 30 0.31 4.48 -21.65
CA ALA A 30 0.67 4.02 -20.31
C ALA A 30 0.61 5.14 -19.26
N GLU A 31 0.75 6.40 -19.67
CA GLU A 31 0.57 7.57 -18.79
C GLU A 31 -0.88 7.78 -18.32
N ASN A 32 -1.85 7.02 -18.86
CA ASN A 32 -3.27 7.16 -18.57
C ASN A 32 -3.90 5.92 -17.91
N GLU A 33 -3.10 4.93 -17.49
CA GLU A 33 -3.61 3.93 -16.55
C GLU A 33 -3.67 4.55 -15.16
N GLU A 34 -4.89 4.83 -14.71
CA GLU A 34 -5.19 5.26 -13.35
C GLU A 34 -4.52 4.27 -12.38
N GLN A 35 -3.53 4.75 -11.62
CA GLN A 35 -2.79 3.90 -10.71
C GLN A 35 -3.74 3.41 -9.61
N LYS A 36 -4.08 2.12 -9.64
CA LYS A 36 -5.01 1.51 -8.70
C LYS A 36 -4.55 1.67 -7.25
N ALA A 37 -5.49 2.02 -6.37
CA ALA A 37 -5.30 2.08 -4.93
C ALA A 37 -4.62 0.80 -4.38
N VAL A 38 -3.62 0.98 -3.52
CA VAL A 38 -2.87 -0.11 -2.89
C VAL A 38 -2.66 0.19 -1.42
N ARG A 39 -2.77 -0.85 -0.59
CA ARG A 39 -2.46 -0.78 0.83
C ARG A 39 -1.07 -1.32 1.10
N ILE A 40 -0.30 -0.59 1.90
CA ILE A 40 1.05 -0.98 2.28
C ILE A 40 1.05 -1.42 3.74
N LEU A 41 1.60 -2.62 3.98
CA LEU A 41 1.93 -3.11 5.31
C LEU A 41 3.45 -2.96 5.53
N ALA A 42 3.86 -1.93 6.25
CA ALA A 42 5.25 -1.75 6.67
C ALA A 42 5.49 -2.49 7.99
N ILE A 43 6.41 -3.45 7.99
CA ILE A 43 6.77 -4.27 9.16
C ILE A 43 8.18 -3.88 9.58
N VAL A 44 8.30 -3.15 10.69
CA VAL A 44 9.58 -2.73 11.25
C VAL A 44 9.99 -3.66 12.38
N THR A 45 11.11 -4.36 12.21
CA THR A 45 11.63 -5.29 13.21
C THR A 45 12.75 -4.63 14.03
N ARG A 46 13.08 -5.18 15.20
CA ARG A 46 14.22 -4.74 16.03
C ARG A 46 15.58 -4.72 15.31
N LYS A 47 15.71 -5.41 14.18
CA LYS A 47 16.94 -5.44 13.38
C LYS A 47 17.08 -4.25 12.44
N SER A 48 16.05 -3.42 12.31
CA SER A 48 16.06 -2.24 11.47
C SER A 48 16.73 -1.06 12.17
N THR A 49 17.45 -0.24 11.40
CA THR A 49 17.93 1.07 11.86
C THR A 49 16.79 2.02 12.22
N TYR A 50 15.59 1.78 11.68
CA TYR A 50 14.39 2.58 11.95
C TYR A 50 13.63 2.14 13.20
N TRP A 51 14.03 1.06 13.88
CA TRP A 51 13.27 0.48 15.00
C TRP A 51 12.87 1.52 16.07
N HIS A 52 13.82 2.38 16.46
CA HIS A 52 13.60 3.35 17.53
C HIS A 52 12.73 4.54 17.10
N SER A 53 12.78 4.93 15.82
CA SER A 53 12.04 6.09 15.31
C SER A 53 10.69 5.74 14.69
N ALA A 54 10.47 4.49 14.26
CA ALA A 54 9.28 4.10 13.50
C ALA A 54 7.94 4.44 14.19
N TRP A 55 7.91 4.41 15.52
CA TRP A 55 6.71 4.72 16.30
C TRP A 55 6.43 6.23 16.44
N THR A 56 7.49 7.04 16.51
CA THR A 56 7.40 8.50 16.77
C THR A 56 7.53 9.33 15.50
N SER A 57 8.16 8.80 14.46
CA SER A 57 8.54 9.48 13.22
C SER A 57 8.18 8.57 12.05
N THR A 58 6.89 8.48 11.77
CA THR A 58 6.32 7.52 10.79
C THR A 58 6.56 7.98 9.35
N GLU A 59 6.75 9.27 9.15
CA GLU A 59 7.00 9.91 7.85
C GLU A 59 8.25 9.31 7.16
N ASP A 60 9.31 9.07 7.93
CA ASP A 60 10.54 8.43 7.43
C ASP A 60 10.29 7.01 6.94
N ILE A 61 9.44 6.25 7.65
CA ILE A 61 9.06 4.89 7.26
C ILE A 61 8.25 4.92 5.96
N VAL A 62 7.26 5.81 5.90
CA VAL A 62 6.39 5.97 4.73
C VAL A 62 7.20 6.37 3.51
N SER A 63 8.05 7.39 3.62
CA SER A 63 8.93 7.86 2.54
C SER A 63 9.90 6.78 2.07
N THR A 64 10.52 6.06 3.00
CA THR A 64 11.44 4.98 2.67
C THR A 64 10.71 3.80 2.02
N ALA A 65 9.51 3.46 2.49
CA ALA A 65 8.68 2.41 1.90
C ALA A 65 8.30 2.77 0.46
N VAL A 66 7.82 3.98 0.21
CA VAL A 66 7.50 4.50 -1.13
C VAL A 66 8.70 4.42 -2.06
N THR A 67 9.88 4.86 -1.60
CA THR A 67 11.13 4.79 -2.38
C THR A 67 11.45 3.35 -2.80
N ASN A 68 11.33 2.39 -1.87
CA ASN A 68 11.57 0.98 -2.15
C ASN A 68 10.49 0.36 -3.06
N LEU A 69 9.23 0.78 -2.94
CA LEU A 69 8.13 0.34 -3.82
C LEU A 69 8.36 0.78 -5.27
N ARG A 70 8.81 2.04 -5.49
CA ARG A 70 9.20 2.54 -6.81
C ARG A 70 10.39 1.74 -7.38
N GLY A 71 11.45 1.56 -6.59
CA GLY A 71 12.65 0.82 -7.01
C GLY A 71 12.41 -0.66 -7.28
N SER A 72 11.32 -1.24 -6.77
CA SER A 72 10.91 -2.64 -7.00
C SER A 72 9.78 -2.80 -8.02
N HIS A 73 9.40 -1.72 -8.72
CA HIS A 73 8.33 -1.69 -9.72
C HIS A 73 6.94 -2.09 -9.20
N PHE A 74 6.74 -2.06 -7.88
CA PHE A 74 5.42 -2.23 -7.26
C PHE A 74 4.56 -0.97 -7.36
N LEU A 75 5.22 0.18 -7.54
CA LEU A 75 4.59 1.47 -7.79
C LEU A 75 5.13 2.02 -9.10
N GLN A 76 4.26 2.26 -10.09
CA GLN A 76 4.65 2.72 -11.42
C GLN A 76 4.58 4.24 -11.58
N SER A 77 3.96 4.94 -10.62
CA SER A 77 3.85 6.39 -10.63
C SER A 77 5.20 7.08 -10.44
N SER A 78 5.49 7.99 -11.37
CA SER A 78 6.59 8.96 -11.31
C SER A 78 6.23 10.24 -10.55
N LYS A 79 4.96 10.41 -10.12
CA LYS A 79 4.53 11.61 -9.39
C LYS A 79 5.26 11.68 -8.05
N ASP A 80 5.89 12.81 -7.78
CA ASP A 80 6.59 13.06 -6.52
C ASP A 80 5.63 13.13 -5.33
N ASP A 81 4.48 13.77 -5.53
CA ASP A 81 3.40 13.85 -4.55
C ASP A 81 2.42 12.69 -4.76
N LEU A 82 2.42 11.75 -3.81
CA LEU A 82 1.52 10.61 -3.81
C LEU A 82 0.45 10.85 -2.74
N PRO A 83 -0.84 10.69 -3.06
CA PRO A 83 -1.88 10.70 -2.05
C PRO A 83 -1.68 9.50 -1.14
N ILE A 84 -1.20 9.77 0.08
CA ILE A 84 -0.92 8.77 1.10
C ILE A 84 -1.85 9.01 2.30
N GLN A 85 -2.55 7.96 2.71
CA GLN A 85 -3.43 7.98 3.88
C GLN A 85 -2.91 6.99 4.91
N LEU A 86 -2.36 7.49 6.03
CA LEU A 86 -1.97 6.65 7.15
C LEU A 86 -3.24 6.13 7.87
N LEU A 87 -3.29 4.83 8.14
CA LEU A 87 -4.48 4.15 8.67
C LEU A 87 -4.30 3.63 10.08
N ALA A 88 -3.25 2.86 10.32
CA ALA A 88 -3.04 2.22 11.61
C ALA A 88 -1.56 2.03 11.92
N MET A 89 -1.26 2.01 13.21
CA MET A 89 0.05 1.72 13.75
C MET A 89 -0.08 0.84 15.00
N HIS A 90 0.46 -0.38 14.93
CA HIS A 90 0.49 -1.30 16.06
C HIS A 90 1.94 -1.53 16.50
N LYS A 91 2.22 -1.32 17.78
CA LYS A 91 3.52 -1.59 18.37
C LYS A 91 3.46 -2.86 19.20
N TRP A 92 4.26 -3.84 18.81
CA TRP A 92 4.45 -5.11 19.49
C TRP A 92 5.85 -5.17 20.13
N PRO A 93 6.12 -6.13 21.04
CA PRO A 93 7.43 -6.25 21.68
C PRO A 93 8.60 -6.40 20.70
N HIS A 94 8.37 -6.92 19.50
CA HIS A 94 9.43 -7.22 18.52
C HIS A 94 9.22 -6.62 17.13
N THR A 95 8.04 -6.07 16.86
CA THR A 95 7.68 -5.49 15.57
C THR A 95 6.82 -4.25 15.74
N ILE A 96 6.88 -3.35 14.77
CA ILE A 96 5.94 -2.24 14.60
C ILE A 96 5.31 -2.42 13.23
N HIS A 97 3.99 -2.48 13.19
CA HIS A 97 3.20 -2.59 11.97
C HIS A 97 2.59 -1.24 11.66
N ILE A 98 2.87 -0.71 10.49
CA ILE A 98 2.36 0.56 9.99
C ILE A 98 1.60 0.28 8.72
N VAL A 99 0.34 0.70 8.66
CA VAL A 99 -0.55 0.47 7.51
C VAL A 99 -0.97 1.81 6.94
N PHE A 100 -0.77 1.97 5.63
CA PHE A 100 -1.19 3.17 4.91
C PHE A 100 -1.62 2.81 3.49
N ASP A 101 -2.51 3.62 2.94
CA ASP A 101 -2.97 3.48 1.55
C ASP A 101 -2.24 4.49 0.67
N ILE A 102 -2.04 4.12 -0.60
CA ILE A 102 -1.58 4.99 -1.68
C ILE A 102 -2.66 4.99 -2.76
N PHE A 103 -3.02 6.17 -3.30
CA PHE A 103 -4.06 6.34 -4.35
C PHE A 103 -5.47 5.91 -3.93
N ASN A 104 -5.79 5.93 -2.63
CA ASN A 104 -7.14 5.65 -2.14
C ASN A 104 -7.93 6.95 -1.91
N ASP A 105 -8.13 7.72 -2.98
CA ASP A 105 -8.77 9.04 -2.91
C ASP A 105 -10.27 8.95 -2.55
N SER A 106 -10.86 7.76 -2.71
CA SER A 106 -12.25 7.45 -2.37
C SER A 106 -12.42 6.84 -0.96
N TYR A 107 -11.43 6.97 -0.07
CA TYR A 107 -11.51 6.39 1.27
C TYR A 107 -12.61 7.04 2.11
N ASP A 108 -13.65 6.28 2.44
CA ASP A 108 -14.74 6.72 3.31
C ASP A 108 -14.61 6.10 4.70
N VAL A 109 -14.22 6.92 5.67
CA VAL A 109 -14.09 6.53 7.09
C VAL A 109 -15.38 5.95 7.66
N THR A 110 -16.55 6.42 7.21
CA THR A 110 -17.85 5.97 7.74
C THR A 110 -18.18 4.54 7.31
N LEU A 111 -17.65 4.11 6.16
CA LEU A 111 -17.85 2.81 5.54
C LEU A 111 -16.66 1.85 5.73
N ALA A 112 -15.48 2.34 6.11
CA ALA A 112 -14.24 1.55 6.19
C ALA A 112 -14.27 0.35 7.17
N HIS A 113 -15.24 0.28 8.06
CA HIS A 113 -15.54 -0.90 8.88
C HIS A 113 -16.19 -2.07 8.12
N LEU A 114 -16.72 -1.83 6.92
CA LEU A 114 -17.37 -2.84 6.09
C LEU A 114 -16.35 -3.51 5.16
N PRO A 115 -16.31 -4.85 5.08
CA PRO A 115 -15.34 -5.57 4.25
C PRO A 115 -15.32 -5.12 2.78
N GLU A 116 -16.48 -4.87 2.19
CA GLU A 116 -16.64 -4.45 0.79
C GLU A 116 -16.05 -3.05 0.49
N HIS A 117 -15.92 -2.20 1.51
CA HIS A 117 -15.34 -0.86 1.41
C HIS A 117 -13.89 -0.79 1.89
N ASN A 118 -13.34 -1.91 2.36
CA ASN A 118 -12.00 -1.96 2.95
C ASN A 118 -11.17 -3.15 2.45
N ASN A 119 -11.28 -3.45 1.15
CA ASN A 119 -10.61 -4.60 0.53
C ASN A 119 -9.62 -4.17 -0.56
N LEU A 120 -8.50 -3.56 -0.16
CA LEU A 120 -7.42 -3.20 -1.08
C LEU A 120 -6.41 -4.34 -1.27
N PRO A 121 -5.75 -4.43 -2.44
CA PRO A 121 -4.58 -5.28 -2.59
C PRO A 121 -3.46 -4.79 -1.67
N ILE A 122 -2.71 -5.72 -1.09
CA ILE A 122 -1.67 -5.38 -0.10
C ILE A 122 -0.27 -5.79 -0.55
N VAL A 123 0.66 -4.85 -0.43
CA VAL A 123 2.11 -5.07 -0.59
C VAL A 123 2.76 -4.88 0.77
N SER A 124 3.68 -5.77 1.15
CA SER A 124 4.45 -5.61 2.38
C SER A 124 5.83 -5.00 2.12
N VAL A 125 6.26 -4.14 3.04
CA VAL A 125 7.62 -3.61 3.09
C VAL A 125 8.22 -4.00 4.44
N HIS A 126 9.17 -4.92 4.40
CA HIS A 126 9.83 -5.43 5.60
C HIS A 126 11.10 -4.64 5.88
N PHE A 127 11.12 -3.91 6.99
CA PHE A 127 12.27 -3.20 7.52
C PHE A 127 12.99 -4.13 8.52
N GLY A 128 13.99 -4.86 8.02
CA GLY A 128 14.92 -5.65 8.81
C GLY A 128 16.35 -5.10 8.70
N GLN A 129 17.35 -5.99 8.71
CA GLN A 129 18.73 -5.63 8.36
C GLN A 129 18.85 -5.07 6.94
N ARG A 130 17.96 -5.53 6.05
CA ARG A 130 17.75 -5.01 4.71
C ARG A 130 16.26 -4.79 4.52
N ILE A 131 15.91 -3.81 3.69
CA ILE A 131 14.53 -3.55 3.30
C ILE A 131 14.15 -4.53 2.19
N LYS A 132 12.96 -5.13 2.28
CA LYS A 132 12.42 -6.04 1.26
C LYS A 132 10.98 -5.68 0.95
N VAL A 133 10.63 -5.69 -0.32
CA VAL A 133 9.26 -5.49 -0.81
C VAL A 133 8.72 -6.80 -1.34
N ALA A 134 7.49 -7.17 -0.99
CA ALA A 134 6.87 -8.40 -1.45
C ALA A 134 5.35 -8.27 -1.60
N ARG A 135 4.77 -9.06 -2.50
CA ARG A 135 3.32 -9.30 -2.50
C ARG A 135 2.95 -10.09 -1.26
N THR A 136 1.85 -9.72 -0.62
CA THR A 136 1.31 -10.50 0.49
C THR A 136 0.54 -11.71 -0.03
N SER A 137 0.46 -12.77 0.79
CA SER A 137 -0.44 -13.88 0.53
C SER A 137 -1.88 -13.44 0.80
N ALA A 138 -2.86 -14.07 0.14
CA ALA A 138 -4.27 -13.73 0.32
C ALA A 138 -4.72 -13.78 1.78
N SER A 139 -4.23 -14.76 2.56
CA SER A 139 -4.51 -14.86 4.00
C SER A 139 -4.01 -13.64 4.78
N LEU A 140 -2.77 -13.20 4.53
CA LEU A 140 -2.23 -12.01 5.17
C LEU A 140 -2.95 -10.74 4.70
N SER A 141 -3.27 -10.63 3.41
CA SER A 141 -4.02 -9.49 2.89
C SER A 141 -5.39 -9.37 3.56
N ASN A 142 -6.14 -10.47 3.61
CA ASN A 142 -7.45 -10.52 4.25
C ASN A 142 -7.36 -10.13 5.72
N ARG A 143 -6.35 -10.63 6.43
CA ARG A 143 -6.14 -10.31 7.86
C ARG A 143 -5.89 -8.81 8.08
N VAL A 144 -5.03 -8.19 7.26
CA VAL A 144 -4.74 -6.75 7.32
C VAL A 144 -6.01 -5.93 7.09
N ASN A 145 -6.77 -6.25 6.04
CA ASN A 145 -8.02 -5.58 5.73
C ASN A 145 -9.04 -5.74 6.88
N THR A 146 -9.19 -6.95 7.41
CA THR A 146 -10.08 -7.21 8.55
C THR A 146 -9.72 -6.38 9.78
N GLU A 147 -8.44 -6.22 10.13
CA GLU A 147 -8.12 -5.47 11.34
C GLU A 147 -8.20 -3.96 11.15
N ILE A 148 -8.00 -3.43 9.94
CA ILE A 148 -8.33 -2.02 9.67
C ILE A 148 -9.82 -1.79 9.86
N ALA A 149 -10.67 -2.70 9.39
CA ALA A 149 -12.11 -2.63 9.62
C ALA A 149 -12.45 -2.77 11.12
N LEU A 150 -11.76 -3.67 11.82
CA LEU A 150 -11.90 -3.84 13.27
C LEU A 150 -11.49 -2.57 14.03
N ALA A 151 -10.40 -1.90 13.63
CA ALA A 151 -9.94 -0.66 14.24
C ALA A 151 -11.01 0.44 14.13
N HIS A 152 -11.68 0.56 12.98
CA HIS A 152 -12.85 1.44 12.84
C HIS A 152 -13.99 1.05 13.79
N ASN A 153 -14.33 -0.24 13.85
CA ASN A 153 -15.38 -0.71 14.76
C ASN A 153 -15.03 -0.46 16.23
N LEU A 154 -13.77 -0.61 16.63
CA LEU A 154 -13.33 -0.40 18.01
C LEU A 154 -13.29 1.08 18.39
N ASN A 155 -12.94 1.97 17.46
CA ASN A 155 -12.85 3.41 17.73
C ASN A 155 -14.17 4.17 17.50
N GLY A 156 -15.22 3.48 17.03
CA GLY A 156 -16.57 4.01 16.91
C GLY A 156 -16.84 4.78 15.62
N GLN A 157 -18.08 5.24 15.47
CA GLN A 157 -18.56 5.90 14.24
C GLN A 157 -17.81 7.19 13.87
N HIS A 158 -17.18 7.84 14.84
CA HIS A 158 -16.39 9.07 14.65
C HIS A 158 -14.88 8.84 14.80
N GLY A 159 -14.45 7.58 14.94
CA GLY A 159 -13.04 7.24 14.96
C GLY A 159 -12.40 7.54 13.61
N VAL A 160 -11.37 8.37 13.61
CA VAL A 160 -10.60 8.71 12.41
C VAL A 160 -9.18 8.16 12.51
N PRO A 161 -8.62 7.59 11.44
CA PRO A 161 -7.22 7.17 11.42
C PRO A 161 -6.27 8.38 11.52
N PRO A 162 -5.01 8.17 11.94
CA PRO A 162 -4.38 6.88 12.20
C PRO A 162 -4.74 6.30 13.58
N PHE A 163 -5.17 5.05 13.62
CA PHE A 163 -5.40 4.32 14.87
C PHE A 163 -4.07 3.82 15.44
N ARG A 164 -3.80 4.10 16.72
CA ARG A 164 -2.53 3.76 17.36
C ARG A 164 -2.76 2.81 18.53
N GLU A 165 -2.12 1.64 18.48
CA GLU A 165 -2.19 0.63 19.54
C GLU A 165 -0.79 0.23 20.01
N ASP A 166 -0.55 0.30 21.32
CA ASP A 166 0.72 -0.08 21.94
C ASP A 166 0.52 -1.34 22.79
N HIS A 167 0.86 -2.50 22.23
CA HIS A 167 0.78 -3.81 22.88
C HIS A 167 2.02 -4.15 23.70
N THR A 168 2.92 -3.19 23.92
CA THR A 168 4.10 -3.38 24.79
C THR A 168 3.81 -3.06 26.25
N ARG A 169 2.61 -2.55 26.54
CA ARG A 169 2.15 -2.22 27.89
C ARG A 169 1.39 -3.40 28.48
N ASP A 170 1.46 -3.54 29.80
CA ASP A 170 0.72 -4.57 30.55
C ASP A 170 -0.80 -4.31 30.59
N THR A 171 -1.23 -3.15 30.09
CA THR A 171 -2.64 -2.79 29.95
C THR A 171 -3.09 -2.90 28.50
N PRO A 172 -4.13 -3.71 28.19
CA PRO A 172 -4.72 -3.73 26.86
C PRO A 172 -5.22 -2.35 26.42
N PRO A 173 -5.26 -2.06 25.11
CA PRO A 173 -5.91 -0.86 24.60
C PRO A 173 -7.37 -0.75 25.08
N LEU A 174 -7.74 0.45 25.53
CA LEU A 174 -9.10 0.75 25.99
C LEU A 174 -9.88 1.45 24.88
N TYR A 175 -11.05 0.90 24.55
CA TYR A 175 -11.94 1.46 23.53
C TYR A 175 -13.23 1.91 24.19
N LEU A 176 -13.40 3.22 24.29
CA LEU A 176 -14.49 3.81 25.08
C LEU A 176 -15.83 3.86 24.35
N ASN A 177 -15.82 3.76 23.02
CA ASN A 177 -17.03 3.92 22.20
C ASN A 177 -17.00 3.04 20.94
N PRO A 178 -16.95 1.71 21.06
CA PRO A 178 -16.97 0.85 19.89
C PRO A 178 -18.35 0.91 19.21
N ARG A 179 -18.34 0.84 17.88
CA ARG A 179 -19.54 0.79 17.04
C ARG A 179 -20.37 -0.46 17.29
N ASP A 180 -19.69 -1.55 17.63
CA ASP A 180 -20.29 -2.81 18.07
C ASP A 180 -19.86 -3.10 19.52
N PRO A 181 -20.79 -2.98 20.50
CA PRO A 181 -20.50 -3.27 21.91
C PRO A 181 -20.03 -4.69 22.19
N SER A 182 -20.32 -5.67 21.32
CA SER A 182 -19.86 -7.05 21.48
C SER A 182 -18.32 -7.18 21.38
N LEU A 183 -17.66 -6.21 20.73
CA LEU A 183 -16.22 -6.18 20.57
C LEU A 183 -15.45 -5.78 21.85
N ILE A 184 -16.15 -5.23 22.85
CA ILE A 184 -15.55 -4.90 24.16
C ILE A 184 -15.03 -6.16 24.85
N ALA A 185 -15.68 -7.32 24.65
CA ALA A 185 -15.27 -8.59 25.26
C ALA A 185 -14.07 -9.25 24.57
N ILE A 186 -13.78 -8.89 23.30
CA ILE A 186 -12.67 -9.46 22.51
C ILE A 186 -11.36 -8.73 22.81
N SER A 187 -11.41 -7.45 23.21
CA SER A 187 -10.20 -6.68 23.52
C SER A 187 -9.48 -7.13 24.80
N SER A 188 -10.14 -7.95 25.64
CA SER A 188 -9.64 -8.34 26.95
C SER A 188 -8.88 -9.67 27.03
N GLY A 189 -8.66 -10.44 25.95
CA GLY A 189 -8.08 -11.78 26.17
C GLY A 189 -7.46 -12.63 25.06
N ASP A 190 -7.59 -12.35 23.75
CA ASP A 190 -7.00 -13.25 22.73
C ASP A 190 -6.08 -12.55 21.72
N PRO A 191 -4.74 -12.71 21.84
CA PRO A 191 -3.77 -12.16 20.90
C PRO A 191 -3.69 -12.92 19.57
N SER A 192 -4.34 -14.08 19.42
CA SER A 192 -4.20 -14.92 18.22
C SER A 192 -4.83 -14.32 16.95
N HIS A 193 -5.71 -13.32 17.10
CA HIS A 193 -6.38 -12.67 15.97
C HIS A 193 -5.61 -11.47 15.40
N ARG A 194 -4.74 -10.80 16.18
CA ARG A 194 -4.05 -9.57 15.78
C ARG A 194 -2.70 -9.82 15.10
N PHE A 195 -2.38 -9.10 14.02
CA PHE A 195 -1.13 -9.30 13.26
C PHE A 195 0.08 -8.60 13.85
#